data_AF-A0A0B8PE93-F1
#
_entry.id   AF-A0A0B8PE93-F1
#
_cell.length_a   1.000
_cell.length_b   1.000
_cell.length_c   1.000
_cell.angle_alpha   90.00
_cell.angle_beta   90.00
_cell.angle_gamma   90.00
#
_symmetry.space_group_name_H-M   'P 1'
#
loop_
_entity.id
_entity.type
_entity.pdbx_description
1 polymer ?
#
loop_
_entity_poly.entity_id
_entity_poly.type
_entity_poly.pdbx_seq_one_letter_code
_entity_poly.pdbx_strand_id
1 'polypeptide(L)'
;MRFNCFHTNPSIKSSVKYLRKSDWACEKLEAFYLSRFKRMPRPTEEEKGIPPRMRTFADGIEPREPMKLTVDSILDSQAKAASAYKAAKARNRGKQRR
;
A
#
# COMPACT_ATOMS: atom_id res chain seq x y z
N MET A 1 4.04 -3.25 2.22
CA MET A 1 3.10 -2.71 3.21
C MET A 1 2.81 -3.84 4.18
N ARG A 2 3.12 -3.69 5.48
CA ARG A 2 3.02 -4.80 6.44
C ARG A 2 2.21 -4.32 7.64
N PHE A 3 1.08 -4.96 7.89
CA PHE A 3 0.18 -4.65 9.00
C PHE A 3 0.12 -5.85 9.94
N ASN A 4 0.21 -5.61 11.24
CA ASN A 4 0.23 -6.70 12.21
C ASN A 4 -1.11 -7.43 12.31
N CYS A 5 -2.24 -6.72 12.09
CA CYS A 5 -3.58 -7.32 12.13
C CYS A 5 -3.78 -8.44 11.10
N PHE A 6 -3.08 -8.40 9.97
CA PHE A 6 -3.17 -9.43 8.94
C PHE A 6 -2.30 -10.67 9.20
N HIS A 7 -1.43 -10.62 10.22
CA HIS A 7 -0.54 -11.74 10.56
C HIS A 7 -0.93 -12.42 11.87
N THR A 8 -1.33 -11.64 12.89
CA THR A 8 -1.56 -12.18 14.25
C THR A 8 -2.96 -12.77 14.45
N ASN A 9 -3.99 -12.11 13.91
CA ASN A 9 -5.36 -12.62 13.97
C ASN A 9 -6.08 -12.15 12.70
N PRO A 10 -5.93 -12.85 11.56
CA PRO A 10 -6.45 -12.45 10.27
C PRO A 10 -7.97 -12.65 10.22
N SER A 11 -8.71 -11.78 10.90
CA SER A 11 -10.17 -11.70 10.82
C SER A 11 -10.59 -10.27 10.47
N ILE A 12 -11.74 -10.11 9.82
CA ILE A 12 -12.26 -8.79 9.48
C ILE A 12 -12.53 -7.98 10.76
N LYS A 13 -13.15 -8.60 11.77
CA LYS A 13 -13.50 -7.94 13.04
C LYS A 13 -12.26 -7.45 13.79
N SER A 14 -11.22 -8.28 13.93
CA SER A 14 -9.96 -7.90 14.57
C SER A 14 -9.21 -6.82 13.77
N SER A 15 -9.20 -6.93 12.44
CA SER A 15 -8.56 -5.95 11.56
C SER A 15 -9.22 -4.59 11.64
N VAL A 16 -10.56 -4.52 11.62
CA VAL A 16 -11.29 -3.26 11.77
C VAL A 16 -11.04 -2.65 13.15
N LYS A 17 -11.05 -3.46 14.22
CA LYS A 17 -10.72 -2.98 15.57
C LYS A 17 -9.31 -2.38 15.65
N TYR A 18 -8.33 -3.00 14.98
CA TYR A 18 -6.95 -2.50 14.91
C TYR A 18 -6.85 -1.20 14.12
N LEU A 19 -7.42 -1.17 12.90
CA LEU A 19 -7.36 0.00 12.01
C LEU A 19 -8.04 1.23 12.63
N ARG A 20 -9.14 1.05 13.36
CA ARG A 20 -9.80 2.14 14.11
C ARG A 20 -8.94 2.77 15.20
N LYS A 21 -7.95 2.04 15.73
CA LYS A 21 -7.05 2.52 16.80
C LYS A 21 -5.73 3.09 16.27
N SER A 22 -5.46 2.94 14.98
CA SER A 22 -4.15 3.27 14.40
C SER A 22 -4.35 4.10 13.14
N ASP A 23 -4.43 5.42 13.32
CA ASP A 23 -4.71 6.36 12.22
C ASP A 23 -3.73 6.22 11.05
N TRP A 24 -2.42 6.17 11.33
CA TRP A 24 -1.41 5.98 10.28
C TRP A 24 -1.64 4.70 9.48
N ALA A 25 -2.15 3.63 10.11
CA ALA A 25 -2.40 2.36 9.45
C ALA A 25 -3.66 2.45 8.59
N CYS A 26 -4.68 3.14 9.08
CA CYS A 26 -5.92 3.41 8.35
C CYS A 26 -5.64 4.27 7.10
N GLU A 27 -4.93 5.40 7.26
CA GLU A 27 -4.55 6.30 6.17
C GLU A 27 -3.75 5.58 5.08
N LYS A 28 -2.82 4.71 5.48
CA LYS A 28 -2.05 3.91 4.52
C LYS A 28 -2.97 2.98 3.72
N LEU A 29 -3.90 2.29 4.40
CA LEU A 29 -4.86 1.39 3.75
C LEU A 29 -5.80 2.14 2.79
N GLU A 30 -6.32 3.29 3.22
CA GLU A 30 -7.14 4.20 2.41
C GLU A 30 -6.38 4.64 1.14
N ALA A 31 -5.12 5.07 1.30
CA ALA A 31 -4.27 5.46 0.16
C ALA A 31 -4.02 4.30 -0.81
N PHE A 32 -3.80 3.07 -0.30
CA PHE A 32 -3.71 1.87 -1.13
C PHE A 32 -5.02 1.60 -1.88
N TYR A 33 -6.15 1.65 -1.18
CA TYR A 33 -7.46 1.37 -1.76
C TYR A 33 -7.79 2.34 -2.90
N LEU A 34 -7.63 3.64 -2.66
CA LEU A 34 -7.90 4.67 -3.67
C LEU A 34 -6.97 4.53 -4.89
N SER A 35 -5.67 4.36 -4.68
CA SER A 35 -4.69 4.36 -5.77
C SER A 35 -4.63 3.04 -6.55
N ARG A 36 -4.67 1.90 -5.84
CA ARG A 36 -4.29 0.60 -6.42
C ARG A 36 -5.50 -0.25 -6.78
N PHE A 37 -6.55 -0.18 -5.96
CA PHE A 37 -7.77 -0.97 -6.13
C PHE A 37 -8.80 -0.20 -6.96
N LYS A 38 -9.22 0.98 -6.48
CA LYS A 38 -10.18 1.86 -7.16
C LYS A 38 -9.56 2.59 -8.37
N ARG A 39 -8.22 2.56 -8.51
CA ARG A 39 -7.46 3.22 -9.59
C ARG A 39 -7.83 4.68 -9.81
N MET A 40 -8.04 5.39 -8.70
CA MET A 40 -8.18 6.84 -8.69
C MET A 40 -6.87 7.48 -9.18
N PRO A 41 -6.90 8.71 -9.75
CA PRO A 41 -5.68 9.40 -10.16
C PRO A 41 -4.66 9.47 -9.02
N ARG A 42 -3.40 9.25 -9.38
CA ARG A 42 -2.30 9.38 -8.42
C ARG A 42 -2.14 10.85 -8.01
N PRO A 43 -1.70 11.10 -6.76
CA PRO A 43 -1.44 12.45 -6.31
C PRO A 43 -0.37 13.12 -7.16
N THR A 44 -0.56 14.41 -7.43
CA THR A 44 0.53 15.27 -7.92
C THR A 44 1.62 15.40 -6.84
N GLU A 45 2.82 15.88 -7.19
CA GLU A 45 3.90 16.03 -6.21
C GLU A 45 3.50 16.92 -5.03
N GLU A 46 2.72 17.98 -5.29
CA GLU A 46 2.23 18.92 -4.29
C GLU A 46 1.22 18.25 -3.34
N GLU A 47 0.33 17.40 -3.89
CA GLU A 47 -0.66 16.66 -3.11
C GLU A 47 -0.06 15.53 -2.27
N LYS A 48 1.13 15.03 -2.61
CA LYS A 48 1.79 13.95 -1.83
C LYS A 48 2.15 14.37 -0.41
N GLY A 49 2.39 15.67 -0.18
CA GLY A 49 2.66 16.21 1.15
C GLY A 49 1.40 16.33 2.03
N ILE A 50 0.22 16.24 1.43
CA ILE A 50 -1.07 16.41 2.10
C ILE A 50 -1.56 15.03 2.60
N PRO A 51 -2.08 14.92 3.83
CA PRO A 51 -2.68 13.68 4.32
C PRO A 51 -3.78 13.15 3.37
N PRO A 52 -3.90 11.83 3.16
CA PRO A 52 -4.84 11.26 2.19
C PRO A 52 -6.29 11.71 2.37
N ARG A 53 -6.70 11.99 3.61
CA ARG A 53 -8.07 12.44 3.95
C ARG A 53 -8.33 13.90 3.58
N MET A 54 -7.29 14.72 3.52
CA MET A 54 -7.37 16.14 3.13
C MET A 54 -7.22 16.32 1.62
N ARG A 55 -6.78 15.27 0.91
CA ARG A 55 -6.69 15.24 -0.53
C ARG A 55 -8.07 14.88 -1.12
N THR A 56 -8.87 15.89 -1.42
CA THR A 56 -10.12 15.70 -2.15
C THR A 56 -9.85 15.49 -3.65
N PHE A 57 -10.74 14.78 -4.33
CA PHE A 57 -10.71 14.63 -5.79
C PHE A 57 -11.67 15.66 -6.39
N ALA A 58 -11.35 16.21 -7.56
CA ALA A 58 -12.30 17.04 -8.30
C ALA A 58 -13.57 16.24 -8.64
N ASP A 59 -14.72 16.91 -8.58
CA ASP A 59 -16.00 16.32 -8.95
C ASP A 59 -15.97 15.87 -10.42
N GLY A 60 -16.49 14.66 -10.69
CA GLY A 60 -16.57 14.09 -12.04
C GLY A 60 -15.39 13.23 -12.49
N ILE A 61 -14.41 12.96 -11.62
CA ILE A 61 -13.35 11.98 -11.95
C ILE A 61 -13.91 10.56 -11.87
N GLU A 62 -14.01 9.89 -13.03
CA GLU A 62 -14.36 8.48 -13.07
C GLU A 62 -13.16 7.59 -12.73
N PRO A 63 -13.29 6.67 -11.76
CA PRO A 63 -12.25 5.69 -11.47
C PRO A 63 -12.03 4.76 -12.66
N ARG A 64 -10.76 4.36 -12.90
CA ARG A 64 -10.47 3.34 -13.93
C ARG A 64 -10.95 1.97 -13.49
N GLU A 65 -11.09 1.06 -14.45
CA GLU A 65 -11.45 -0.35 -14.17
C GLU A 65 -10.57 -0.96 -13.07
N PRO A 66 -11.17 -1.42 -11.94
CA PRO A 66 -10.44 -1.93 -10.81
C PRO A 66 -9.42 -3.00 -11.21
N MET A 67 -8.29 -3.05 -10.51
CA MET A 67 -7.35 -4.13 -10.80
C MET A 67 -7.95 -5.47 -10.38
N LYS A 68 -8.01 -6.41 -11.33
CA LYS A 68 -8.31 -7.82 -11.07
C LYS A 68 -7.23 -8.40 -10.15
N LEU A 69 -7.62 -8.78 -8.94
CA LEU A 69 -6.72 -9.34 -7.95
C LEU A 69 -6.74 -10.87 -8.08
N THR A 70 -5.90 -11.41 -8.96
CA THR A 70 -5.71 -12.86 -9.13
C THR A 70 -4.62 -13.37 -8.19
N VAL A 71 -4.69 -14.64 -7.81
CA VAL A 71 -3.68 -15.29 -6.95
C VAL A 71 -2.29 -15.17 -7.59
N ASP A 72 -2.19 -15.42 -8.90
CA ASP A 72 -0.92 -15.32 -9.63
C ASP A 72 -0.33 -13.91 -9.56
N SER A 73 -1.16 -12.87 -9.79
CA SER A 73 -0.72 -11.48 -9.69
C SER A 73 -0.23 -11.12 -8.27
N ILE A 74 -0.82 -11.72 -7.24
CA ILE A 74 -0.38 -11.53 -5.85
C ILE A 74 0.98 -12.19 -5.65
N LEU A 75 1.17 -13.43 -6.11
CA LEU A 75 2.44 -14.17 -5.99
C LEU A 75 3.58 -13.46 -6.73
N ASP A 76 3.33 -12.97 -7.95
CA ASP A 76 4.31 -12.19 -8.72
C ASP A 76 4.73 -10.91 -7.99
N SER A 77 3.75 -10.20 -7.42
CA SER A 77 4.00 -9.00 -6.63
C SER A 77 4.86 -9.30 -5.39
N GLN A 78 4.59 -10.41 -4.69
CA GLN A 78 5.39 -10.86 -3.54
C GLN A 78 6.81 -11.27 -3.95
N ALA A 79 6.96 -12.02 -5.04
CA ALA A 79 8.26 -12.44 -5.57
C ALA A 79 9.12 -11.23 -5.97
N LYS A 80 8.53 -10.24 -6.66
CA LYS A 80 9.20 -8.99 -7.03
C LYS A 80 9.62 -8.17 -5.80
N ALA A 81 8.77 -8.09 -4.78
CA ALA A 81 9.11 -7.40 -3.54
C ALA A 81 10.25 -8.10 -2.79
N ALA A 82 10.24 -9.44 -2.75
CA ALA A 82 11.27 -10.24 -2.11
C ALA A 82 12.63 -10.13 -2.83
N SER A 83 12.65 -10.16 -4.16
CA SER A 83 13.88 -10.02 -4.95
C SER A 83 14.47 -8.61 -4.83
N ALA A 84 13.64 -7.57 -4.87
CA ALA A 84 14.07 -6.18 -4.67
C ALA A 84 14.69 -5.98 -3.27
N TYR A 85 14.08 -6.56 -2.22
CA TYR A 85 14.64 -6.53 -0.87
C TYR A 85 16.00 -7.25 -0.79
N LYS A 86 16.11 -8.45 -1.36
CA LYS A 86 17.38 -9.20 -1.40
C LYS A 86 18.47 -8.41 -2.13
N ALA A 87 18.16 -7.81 -3.27
CA ALA A 87 19.09 -6.98 -4.06
C ALA A 87 19.56 -5.75 -3.26
N ALA A 88 18.64 -5.04 -2.62
CA ALA A 88 18.97 -3.89 -1.76
C ALA A 88 19.90 -4.30 -0.60
N LYS A 89 19.61 -5.42 0.06
CA LYS A 89 20.45 -5.96 1.15
C LYS A 89 21.86 -6.35 0.67
N ALA A 90 21.96 -6.99 -0.50
CA ALA A 90 23.25 -7.37 -1.09
C ALA A 90 24.10 -6.13 -1.42
N ARG A 91 23.50 -5.10 -2.04
CA ARG A 91 24.16 -3.82 -2.31
C ARG A 91 24.68 -3.16 -1.04
N ASN A 92 23.90 -3.17 0.03
CA ASN A 92 24.30 -2.54 1.29
C ASN A 92 25.47 -3.29 1.96
N ARG A 93 25.47 -4.62 1.93
CA ARG A 93 26.59 -5.45 2.39
C ARG A 93 27.88 -5.19 1.61
N GLY A 94 27.78 -5.00 0.29
CA GLY A 94 28.94 -4.65 -0.55
C GLY A 94 29.52 -3.27 -0.23
N LYS A 95 28.67 -2.31 0.16
CA LYS A 95 29.07 -0.95 0.56
C LYS A 95 29.75 -0.92 1.93
N GLN A 96 29.38 -1.82 2.86
CA GLN A 96 30.04 -1.95 4.17
C GLN A 96 31.38 -2.69 4.14
N ARG A 97 31.70 -3.39 3.04
CA ARG A 97 32.95 -4.15 2.87
C ARG A 97 34.01 -3.40 2.05
N ARG A 98 33.72 -2.15 1.65
CA ARG A 98 34.62 -1.25 0.94
C ARG A 98 35.08 -0.14 1.86
#